data_AF-A0A920A4X2-F1
#
_entry.id   AF-A0A920A4X2-F1
#
_cell.length_a   1.000
_cell.length_b   1.000
_cell.length_c   1.000
_cell.angle_alpha   90.00
_cell.angle_beta   90.00
_cell.angle_gamma   90.00
#
_symmetry.space_group_name_H-M   'P 1'
#
loop_
_entity.id
_entity.type
_entity.pdbx_description
1 polymer ?
#
loop_
_entity_poly.entity_id
_entity_poly.type
_entity_poly.pdbx_seq_one_letter_code
_entity_poly.pdbx_strand_id
1 'polypeptide(L)'
;MNNSISNGIKWGPFTLRIPFIHIKFRSGEFLQGLVISGATAFAAAPLGMQLGLTFEEAVALSLIAGTLISAGPIIFGEPMAPGWVTPAVPLVMGALATAGMYGVQPCVDGVCQYNPDSFRFLAAMCIEFTILILVLGITGMGKKLVEIIPRGLKAGIILGAALAAFYQVFFKDFDAYMAQPISMTTAIVLCVITTFSNPFKRLATKSRVFSVLGSLGLLPGFVVAGLVAYF
;
A
#
# COMPACT_ATOMS: atom_id res chain seq x y z
N MET A 1 -22.71 -24.93 -16.62
CA MET A 1 -22.36 -23.76 -17.44
C MET A 1 -23.28 -22.61 -17.07
N ASN A 2 -22.85 -21.71 -16.18
CA ASN A 2 -23.54 -20.46 -15.91
C ASN A 2 -22.60 -19.32 -16.34
N ASN A 3 -22.77 -18.86 -17.57
CA ASN A 3 -22.13 -17.65 -18.07
C ASN A 3 -22.80 -16.44 -17.38
N SER A 4 -22.39 -16.13 -16.16
CA SER A 4 -22.71 -14.83 -15.58
C SER A 4 -21.93 -13.77 -16.35
N ILE A 5 -22.67 -12.99 -17.12
CA ILE A 5 -22.25 -11.86 -17.94
C ILE A 5 -21.16 -11.06 -17.21
N SER A 6 -19.96 -11.06 -17.76
CA SER A 6 -18.92 -10.10 -17.36
C SER A 6 -19.42 -8.72 -17.73
N ASN A 7 -20.02 -8.00 -16.78
CA ASN A 7 -20.48 -6.63 -16.92
C ASN A 7 -19.26 -5.70 -17.10
N GLY A 8 -18.65 -5.67 -18.27
CA GLY A 8 -17.52 -4.81 -18.59
C GLY A 8 -17.13 -4.87 -20.06
N ILE A 9 -16.44 -3.85 -20.54
CA ILE A 9 -16.02 -3.72 -21.93
C ILE A 9 -14.71 -4.50 -22.11
N LYS A 10 -14.73 -5.56 -22.91
CA LYS A 10 -13.52 -6.37 -23.17
C LYS A 10 -12.56 -5.62 -24.10
N TRP A 11 -11.28 -5.62 -23.77
CA TRP A 11 -10.22 -5.14 -24.67
C TRP A 11 -8.96 -6.00 -24.52
N GLY A 12 -8.65 -6.76 -25.57
CA GLY A 12 -7.58 -7.77 -25.52
C GLY A 12 -7.83 -8.82 -24.42
N PRO A 13 -6.84 -9.13 -23.56
CA PRO A 13 -7.01 -10.06 -22.44
C PRO A 13 -7.71 -9.42 -21.22
N PHE A 14 -8.02 -8.12 -21.27
CA PHE A 14 -8.50 -7.33 -20.14
C PHE A 14 -9.98 -6.96 -20.25
N THR A 15 -10.56 -6.51 -19.13
CA THR A 15 -11.95 -6.04 -19.06
C THR A 15 -12.03 -4.68 -18.39
N LEU A 16 -12.34 -3.65 -19.16
CA LEU A 16 -12.58 -2.29 -18.67
C LEU A 16 -13.92 -2.24 -17.89
N ARG A 17 -13.87 -1.72 -16.67
CA ARG A 17 -15.00 -1.60 -15.74
C ARG A 17 -15.25 -0.14 -15.37
N ILE A 18 -16.19 0.47 -16.07
CA ILE A 18 -16.65 1.83 -15.78
C ILE A 18 -17.30 1.89 -14.38
N PRO A 19 -16.85 2.78 -13.48
CA PRO A 19 -17.49 3.01 -12.18
C PRO A 19 -19.00 3.28 -12.30
N PHE A 20 -19.77 2.89 -11.28
CA PHE A 20 -21.24 3.05 -11.19
C PHE A 20 -22.08 2.26 -12.21
N ILE A 21 -21.54 1.92 -13.38
CA ILE A 21 -22.21 1.10 -14.39
C ILE A 21 -21.86 -0.38 -14.17
N HIS A 22 -20.57 -0.68 -14.21
CA HIS A 22 -20.03 -2.04 -14.08
C HIS A 22 -19.63 -2.37 -12.64
N ILE A 23 -19.29 -1.34 -11.87
CA ILE A 23 -18.91 -1.44 -10.46
C ILE A 23 -20.07 -0.91 -9.61
N LYS A 24 -20.68 -1.81 -8.82
CA LYS A 24 -21.76 -1.42 -7.91
C LYS A 24 -21.20 -0.58 -6.77
N PHE A 25 -21.77 0.61 -6.58
CA PHE A 25 -21.40 1.47 -5.46
C PHE A 25 -21.84 0.83 -4.13
N ARG A 26 -20.87 0.62 -3.23
CA ARG A 26 -21.10 0.17 -1.86
C ARG A 26 -20.49 1.23 -0.94
N SER A 27 -21.33 1.98 -0.25
CA SER A 27 -20.90 3.13 0.55
C SER A 27 -19.87 2.76 1.63
N GLY A 28 -20.02 1.61 2.29
CA GLY A 28 -19.05 1.14 3.29
C GLY A 28 -17.67 0.86 2.69
N GLU A 29 -17.61 0.12 1.58
CA GLU A 29 -16.35 -0.18 0.87
C GLU A 29 -15.73 1.08 0.24
N PHE A 30 -16.56 2.01 -0.23
CA PHE A 30 -16.12 3.29 -0.77
C PHE A 30 -15.45 4.15 0.32
N LEU A 31 -16.11 4.33 1.47
CA LEU A 31 -15.54 5.11 2.58
C LEU A 31 -14.29 4.44 3.16
N GLN A 32 -14.31 3.10 3.27
CA GLN A 32 -13.14 2.33 3.68
C GLN A 32 -11.98 2.53 2.70
N GLY A 33 -12.24 2.38 1.40
CA GLY A 33 -11.26 2.57 0.35
C GLY A 33 -10.70 3.99 0.32
N LEU A 34 -11.55 5.01 0.51
CA LEU A 34 -11.15 6.41 0.54
C LEU A 34 -10.15 6.70 1.68
N VAL A 35 -10.49 6.31 2.91
CA VAL A 35 -9.63 6.58 4.08
C VAL A 35 -8.36 5.75 4.04
N ILE A 36 -8.45 4.45 3.72
CA ILE A 36 -7.27 3.58 3.67
C ILE A 36 -6.34 4.02 2.53
N SER A 37 -6.88 4.23 1.33
CA SER A 37 -6.08 4.68 0.18
C SER A 37 -5.42 6.03 0.48
N GLY A 38 -6.16 7.00 1.01
CA GLY A 38 -5.62 8.30 1.41
C GLY A 38 -4.49 8.16 2.44
N ALA A 39 -4.74 7.47 3.56
CA ALA A 39 -3.74 7.27 4.60
C ALA A 39 -2.47 6.57 4.09
N THR A 40 -2.63 5.53 3.25
CA THR A 40 -1.49 4.81 2.67
C THR A 40 -0.76 5.61 1.58
N ALA A 41 -1.47 6.42 0.79
CA ALA A 41 -0.85 7.27 -0.22
C ALA A 41 0.04 8.34 0.43
N PHE A 42 -0.40 8.93 1.55
CA PHE A 42 0.41 9.88 2.31
C PHE A 42 1.69 9.28 2.90
N ALA A 43 1.79 7.96 3.05
CA ALA A 43 3.03 7.32 3.48
C ALA A 43 4.20 7.49 2.48
N ALA A 44 3.93 7.92 1.23
CA ALA A 44 4.98 8.22 0.25
C ALA A 44 5.54 9.62 0.43
N ALA A 45 4.81 10.54 1.07
CA ALA A 45 5.27 11.92 1.19
C ALA A 45 6.62 12.00 1.96
N PRO A 46 6.80 11.34 3.12
CA PRO A 46 8.10 11.30 3.78
C PRO A 46 9.20 10.68 2.92
N LEU A 47 8.89 9.65 2.13
CA LEU A 47 9.86 9.02 1.23
C LEU A 47 10.28 9.97 0.10
N GLY A 48 9.34 10.72 -0.47
CA GLY A 48 9.61 11.75 -1.48
C GLY A 48 10.44 12.91 -0.94
N MET A 49 10.20 13.32 0.31
CA MET A 49 11.00 14.35 0.99
C MET A 49 12.46 13.90 1.20
N GLN A 50 12.68 12.62 1.52
CA GLN A 50 14.02 12.03 1.61
C GLN A 50 14.74 11.93 0.25
N LEU A 51 14.01 12.06 -0.87
CA LEU A 51 14.56 12.18 -2.23
C LEU A 51 14.73 13.63 -2.68
N GLY A 52 14.37 14.59 -1.81
CA GLY A 52 14.52 16.02 -2.01
C GLY A 52 13.35 16.73 -2.67
N LEU A 53 12.15 16.13 -2.60
CA LEU A 53 10.91 16.84 -2.93
C LEU A 53 10.45 17.68 -1.72
N THR A 54 9.88 18.84 -1.98
CA THR A 54 9.10 19.56 -0.96
C THR A 54 7.87 18.73 -0.54
N PHE A 55 7.28 19.06 0.60
CA PHE A 55 6.06 18.37 1.08
C PHE A 55 4.95 18.38 0.02
N GLU A 56 4.69 19.54 -0.60
CA GLU A 56 3.64 19.70 -1.62
C GLU A 56 3.93 18.85 -2.87
N GLU A 57 5.19 18.81 -3.32
CA GLU A 57 5.61 17.98 -4.46
C GLU A 57 5.49 16.49 -4.13
N ALA A 58 5.84 16.08 -2.91
CA ALA A 58 5.74 14.69 -2.47
C ALA A 58 4.28 14.24 -2.34
N VAL A 59 3.38 15.13 -1.89
CA VAL A 59 1.93 14.89 -1.89
C VAL A 59 1.39 14.79 -3.32
N ALA A 60 1.81 15.69 -4.22
CA ALA A 60 1.42 15.64 -5.63
C ALA A 60 1.88 14.33 -6.31
N LEU A 61 3.12 13.91 -6.06
CA LEU A 61 3.66 12.62 -6.52
C LEU A 61 2.79 11.46 -6.00
N SER A 62 2.44 11.48 -4.71
CA SER A 62 1.61 10.45 -4.07
C SER A 62 0.22 10.36 -4.68
N LEU A 63 -0.38 11.51 -5.01
CA LEU A 63 -1.68 11.60 -5.70
C LEU A 63 -1.62 10.99 -7.10
N ILE A 64 -0.60 11.34 -7.88
CA ILE A 64 -0.42 10.83 -9.25
C ILE A 64 -0.20 9.32 -9.21
N ALA A 65 0.74 8.85 -8.38
CA ALA A 65 1.04 7.43 -8.23
C ALA A 65 -0.19 6.63 -7.74
N GLY A 66 -0.89 7.14 -6.73
CA GLY A 66 -2.12 6.54 -6.21
C GLY A 66 -3.23 6.44 -7.25
N THR A 67 -3.36 7.46 -8.10
CA THR A 67 -4.35 7.47 -9.20
C THR A 67 -4.01 6.42 -10.26
N LEU A 68 -2.75 6.32 -10.67
CA LEU A 68 -2.29 5.33 -11.65
C LEU A 68 -2.46 3.89 -11.15
N ILE A 69 -2.14 3.65 -9.87
CA ILE A 69 -2.33 2.34 -9.23
C ILE A 69 -3.82 2.01 -9.14
N SER A 70 -4.65 2.97 -8.73
CA SER A 70 -6.11 2.80 -8.60
C SER A 70 -6.82 2.63 -9.93
N ALA A 71 -6.20 3.01 -11.04
CA ALA A 71 -6.73 2.77 -12.38
C ALA A 71 -6.69 1.29 -12.79
N GLY A 72 -5.87 0.46 -12.14
CA GLY A 72 -5.70 -0.96 -12.48
C GLY A 72 -7.01 -1.78 -12.53
N PRO A 73 -7.81 -1.82 -11.45
CA PRO A 73 -9.10 -2.51 -11.44
C PRO A 73 -10.11 -1.98 -12.46
N ILE A 74 -10.03 -0.69 -12.77
CA ILE A 74 -10.91 -0.03 -13.74
C ILE A 74 -10.50 -0.43 -15.15
N ILE A 75 -9.24 -0.27 -15.50
CA ILE A 75 -8.73 -0.44 -16.88
C ILE A 75 -8.54 -1.93 -17.21
N PHE A 76 -7.91 -2.69 -16.32
CA PHE A 76 -7.54 -4.08 -16.58
C PHE A 76 -8.58 -5.10 -16.07
N GLY A 77 -9.51 -4.67 -15.22
CA GLY A 77 -10.55 -5.53 -14.65
C GLY A 77 -10.04 -6.44 -13.54
N GLU A 78 -8.91 -6.08 -12.93
CA GLU A 78 -8.32 -6.80 -11.82
C GLU A 78 -9.29 -6.89 -10.63
N PRO A 79 -9.57 -8.09 -10.09
CA PRO A 79 -10.53 -8.25 -9.00
C PRO A 79 -9.95 -7.90 -7.62
N MET A 80 -8.64 -7.65 -7.54
CA MET A 80 -7.92 -7.36 -6.31
C MET A 80 -7.83 -5.86 -6.06
N ALA A 81 -7.75 -5.47 -4.78
CA ALA A 81 -7.48 -4.10 -4.41
C ALA A 81 -6.03 -3.74 -4.83
N PRO A 82 -5.84 -2.67 -5.62
CA PRO A 82 -4.53 -2.26 -6.06
C PRO A 82 -3.82 -1.55 -4.90
N GLY A 83 -2.50 -1.69 -4.83
CA GLY A 83 -1.76 -1.14 -3.72
C GLY A 83 -0.26 -1.29 -3.91
N TRP A 84 0.48 -0.75 -2.95
CA TRP A 84 1.93 -0.82 -2.99
C TRP A 84 2.39 -2.18 -2.54
N VAL A 85 3.55 -2.57 -3.03
CA VAL A 85 4.31 -3.65 -2.43
C VAL A 85 5.11 -3.04 -1.27
N THR A 86 4.45 -2.68 -0.16
CA THR A 86 5.09 -2.16 1.06
C THR A 86 6.34 -2.95 1.48
N PRO A 87 6.36 -4.30 1.45
CA PRO A 87 7.57 -5.03 1.81
C PRO A 87 8.73 -4.88 0.81
N ALA A 88 8.48 -4.33 -0.39
CA ALA A 88 9.54 -3.98 -1.34
C ALA A 88 10.19 -2.61 -1.04
N VAL A 89 9.55 -1.76 -0.22
CA VAL A 89 10.11 -0.43 0.12
C VAL A 89 11.53 -0.57 0.70
N PRO A 90 11.81 -1.39 1.73
CA PRO A 90 13.16 -1.55 2.26
C PRO A 90 14.18 -2.02 1.20
N LEU A 91 13.76 -2.84 0.24
CA LEU A 91 14.61 -3.32 -0.84
C LEU A 91 14.99 -2.19 -1.80
N VAL A 92 14.01 -1.40 -2.23
CA VAL A 92 14.22 -0.24 -3.11
C VAL A 92 15.07 0.82 -2.42
N MET A 93 14.81 1.10 -1.14
CA MET A 93 15.61 2.03 -0.34
C MET A 93 17.05 1.52 -0.18
N GLY A 94 17.22 0.22 0.06
CA GLY A 94 18.53 -0.42 0.12
C GLY A 94 19.31 -0.25 -1.19
N ALA A 95 18.66 -0.50 -2.33
CA ALA A 95 19.28 -0.33 -3.65
C ALA A 95 19.73 1.12 -3.89
N LEU A 96 18.87 2.10 -3.61
CA LEU A 96 19.22 3.52 -3.71
C LEU A 96 20.35 3.92 -2.76
N ALA A 97 20.33 3.42 -1.52
CA ALA A 97 21.37 3.68 -0.53
C ALA A 97 22.72 3.10 -0.98
N THR A 98 22.74 1.86 -1.49
CA THR A 98 23.97 1.24 -2.03
C THR A 98 24.52 1.95 -3.25
N ALA A 99 23.65 2.59 -4.04
CA ALA A 99 24.03 3.41 -5.18
C ALA A 99 24.46 4.83 -4.80
N GLY A 100 24.43 5.21 -3.51
CA GLY A 100 24.74 6.56 -3.04
C GLY A 100 23.70 7.61 -3.44
N MET A 101 22.48 7.18 -3.76
CA MET A 101 21.42 8.01 -4.34
C MET A 101 20.21 8.20 -3.41
N TYR A 102 20.29 7.78 -2.14
CA TYR A 102 19.25 8.00 -1.14
C TYR A 102 19.71 8.92 -0.01
N GLY A 103 18.88 9.88 0.40
CA GLY A 103 19.18 10.76 1.53
C GLY A 103 20.43 11.60 1.32
N VAL A 104 20.61 12.12 0.10
CA VAL A 104 21.80 12.89 -0.28
C VAL A 104 21.86 14.15 0.59
N GLN A 105 22.90 14.22 1.44
CA GLN A 105 23.10 15.33 2.36
C GLN A 105 23.53 16.60 1.61
N PRO A 106 23.19 17.79 2.12
CA PRO A 106 22.52 18.05 3.40
C PRO A 106 21.00 17.79 3.35
N CYS A 107 20.43 17.41 4.50
CA CYS A 107 18.98 17.36 4.70
C CYS A 107 18.59 18.39 5.77
N VAL A 108 17.59 19.22 5.49
CA VAL A 108 17.07 20.26 6.38
C VAL A 108 15.57 20.00 6.57
N ASP A 109 15.11 19.93 7.81
CA ASP A 109 13.70 19.68 8.16
C ASP A 109 13.09 18.43 7.48
N GLY A 110 13.89 17.36 7.34
CA GLY A 110 13.44 16.10 6.74
C GLY A 110 13.36 16.10 5.20
N VAL A 111 13.73 17.21 4.57
CA VAL A 111 13.90 17.33 3.11
C VAL A 111 15.39 17.23 2.77
N CYS A 112 15.76 16.25 1.96
CA CYS A 112 17.15 16.08 1.51
C CYS A 112 17.46 16.88 0.25
N GLN A 113 18.73 16.95 -0.15
CA GLN A 113 19.09 17.64 -1.40
C GLN A 113 18.45 16.92 -2.59
N TYR A 114 17.73 17.68 -3.43
CA TYR A 114 17.17 17.15 -4.67
C TYR A 114 18.29 16.63 -5.58
N ASN A 115 18.21 15.35 -5.94
CA ASN A 115 19.14 14.71 -6.85
C ASN A 115 18.38 14.10 -8.05
N PRO A 116 18.55 14.64 -9.27
CA PRO A 116 17.88 14.09 -10.45
C PRO A 116 18.34 12.67 -10.78
N ASP A 117 19.55 12.26 -10.41
CA ASP A 117 20.05 10.91 -10.68
C ASP A 117 19.33 9.85 -9.84
N SER A 118 18.90 10.19 -8.62
CA SER A 118 18.04 9.34 -7.79
C SER A 118 16.73 8.99 -8.49
N PHE A 119 16.09 9.98 -9.12
CA PHE A 119 14.85 9.79 -9.87
C PHE A 119 15.07 9.00 -11.17
N ARG A 120 16.19 9.23 -11.86
CA ARG A 120 16.58 8.43 -13.04
C ARG A 120 16.81 6.97 -12.68
N PHE A 121 17.43 6.70 -11.53
CA PHE A 121 17.64 5.35 -11.03
C PHE A 121 16.33 4.67 -10.63
N LEU A 122 15.45 5.37 -9.91
CA LEU A 122 14.09 4.89 -9.62
C LEU A 122 13.31 4.58 -10.90
N ALA A 123 13.37 5.46 -11.90
CA ALA A 123 12.73 5.24 -13.19
C ALA A 123 13.30 4.01 -13.91
N ALA A 124 14.62 3.84 -13.91
CA ALA A 124 15.27 2.66 -14.49
C ALA A 124 14.81 1.36 -13.80
N MET A 125 14.80 1.32 -12.47
CA MET A 125 14.29 0.16 -11.71
C MET A 125 12.83 -0.13 -12.02
N CYS A 126 11.97 0.90 -12.10
CA CYS A 126 10.56 0.73 -12.45
C CYS A 126 10.39 0.17 -13.87
N ILE A 127 11.16 0.66 -14.85
CA ILE A 127 11.12 0.16 -16.23
C ILE A 127 11.60 -1.30 -16.29
N GLU A 128 12.73 -1.61 -15.67
CA GLU A 128 13.29 -2.96 -15.63
C GLU A 128 12.32 -3.94 -14.96
N PHE A 129 11.77 -3.56 -13.81
CA PHE A 129 10.78 -4.37 -13.11
C PHE A 129 9.50 -4.55 -13.93
N THR A 130 9.03 -3.50 -14.61
CA THR A 130 7.85 -3.56 -15.48
C THR A 130 8.09 -4.54 -16.63
N ILE A 131 9.24 -4.45 -17.32
CA ILE A 131 9.60 -5.37 -18.40
C ILE A 131 9.67 -6.80 -17.87
N LEU A 132 10.31 -7.01 -16.73
CA LEU A 132 10.42 -8.33 -16.10
C LEU A 132 9.05 -8.93 -15.79
N ILE A 133 8.17 -8.19 -15.12
CA ILE A 133 6.83 -8.67 -14.77
C ILE A 133 5.96 -8.87 -16.01
N LEU A 134 6.08 -8.01 -17.02
CA LEU A 134 5.38 -8.14 -18.30
C LEU A 134 5.80 -9.42 -19.03
N VAL A 135 7.11 -9.69 -19.12
CA VAL A 135 7.64 -10.93 -19.71
C VAL A 135 7.16 -12.15 -18.92
N LEU A 136 7.23 -12.14 -17.58
CA LEU A 136 6.76 -13.24 -16.75
C LEU A 136 5.23 -13.47 -16.86
N GLY A 137 4.46 -12.39 -17.02
CA GLY A 137 3.02 -12.41 -17.19
C GLY A 137 2.60 -12.98 -18.54
N ILE A 138 3.21 -12.51 -19.63
CA ILE A 138 2.90 -12.97 -21.00
C ILE A 138 3.33 -14.43 -21.19
N THR A 139 4.52 -14.81 -20.69
CA THR A 139 5.05 -16.18 -20.85
C THR A 139 4.41 -17.20 -19.90
N GLY A 140 3.65 -16.74 -18.89
CA GLY A 140 3.12 -17.60 -17.82
C GLY A 140 4.18 -18.16 -16.87
N MET A 141 5.45 -17.75 -17.02
CA MET A 141 6.55 -18.16 -16.14
C MET A 141 6.36 -17.69 -14.70
N GLY A 142 5.63 -16.58 -14.47
CA GLY A 142 5.34 -16.11 -13.12
C GLY A 142 4.67 -17.15 -12.24
N LYS A 143 3.70 -17.91 -12.79
CA LYS A 143 3.03 -19.00 -12.06
C LYS A 143 4.02 -20.11 -11.69
N LYS A 144 4.85 -20.54 -12.66
CA LYS A 144 5.88 -21.57 -12.43
C LYS A 144 6.89 -21.13 -11.38
N LEU A 145 7.35 -19.89 -11.44
CA LEU A 145 8.29 -19.32 -10.46
C LEU A 145 7.71 -19.39 -9.05
N VAL A 146 6.46 -18.94 -8.88
CA VAL A 146 5.80 -18.99 -7.57
C VAL A 146 5.62 -20.44 -7.10
N GLU A 147 5.29 -21.38 -7.97
CA GLU A 147 5.12 -22.80 -7.61
C GLU A 147 6.43 -23.50 -7.23
N ILE A 148 7.57 -23.12 -7.83
CA ILE A 148 8.90 -23.69 -7.55
C ILE A 148 9.41 -23.30 -6.16
N ILE A 149 9.06 -22.11 -5.66
CA ILE A 149 9.58 -21.62 -4.37
C ILE A 149 9.01 -22.47 -3.22
N PRO A 150 9.88 -23.12 -2.40
CA PRO A 150 9.45 -23.93 -1.27
C PRO A 150 8.61 -23.12 -0.25
N ARG A 151 7.62 -23.78 0.38
CA ARG A 151 6.75 -23.12 1.37
C ARG A 151 7.52 -22.47 2.53
N GLY A 152 8.60 -23.11 2.99
CA GLY A 152 9.47 -22.56 4.03
C GLY A 152 10.14 -21.24 3.61
N LEU A 153 10.60 -21.15 2.36
CA LEU A 153 11.21 -19.92 1.84
C LEU A 153 10.18 -18.81 1.66
N LYS A 154 8.96 -19.14 1.19
CA LYS A 154 7.84 -18.17 1.13
C LYS A 154 7.53 -17.60 2.50
N ALA A 155 7.41 -18.47 3.51
CA ALA A 155 7.17 -18.05 4.89
C ALA A 155 8.31 -17.19 5.43
N GLY A 156 9.57 -17.55 5.17
CA GLY A 156 10.74 -16.77 5.56
C GLY A 156 10.78 -15.37 4.94
N ILE A 157 10.49 -15.26 3.64
CA ILE A 157 10.42 -13.96 2.94
C ILE A 157 9.32 -13.07 3.55
N ILE A 158 8.13 -13.64 3.81
CA ILE A 158 7.01 -12.90 4.42
C ILE A 158 7.36 -12.45 5.85
N LEU A 159 7.97 -13.33 6.65
CA LEU A 159 8.39 -13.00 8.02
C LEU A 159 9.48 -11.93 8.03
N GLY A 160 10.49 -12.04 7.16
CA GLY A 160 11.55 -11.05 7.02
C GLY A 160 11.01 -9.68 6.63
N ALA A 161 10.07 -9.64 5.68
CA ALA A 161 9.35 -8.43 5.30
C ALA A 161 8.58 -7.79 6.49
N ALA A 162 7.89 -8.60 7.30
CA ALA A 162 7.18 -8.12 8.48
C ALA A 162 8.14 -7.55 9.53
N LEU A 163 9.27 -8.24 9.79
CA LEU A 163 10.31 -7.76 10.71
C LEU A 163 10.98 -6.48 10.22
N ALA A 164 11.26 -6.36 8.92
CA ALA A 164 11.83 -5.15 8.33
C ALA A 164 10.89 -3.94 8.46
N ALA A 165 9.59 -4.14 8.21
CA ALA A 165 8.58 -3.10 8.41
C ALA A 165 8.47 -2.68 9.89
N PHE A 166 8.49 -3.65 10.81
CA PHE A 166 8.51 -3.38 12.25
C PHE A 166 9.75 -2.60 12.66
N TYR A 167 10.93 -3.01 12.19
CA TYR A 167 12.19 -2.32 12.47
C TYR A 167 12.19 -0.89 11.93
N GLN A 168 11.67 -0.69 10.71
CA GLN A 168 11.54 0.63 10.12
C GLN A 168 10.69 1.56 11.01
N VAL A 169 9.51 1.12 11.44
CA VAL A 169 8.58 1.96 12.21
C VAL A 169 9.05 2.20 13.65
N PHE A 170 9.53 1.17 14.35
CA PHE A 170 9.81 1.27 15.79
C PHE A 170 11.26 1.61 16.15
N PHE A 171 12.21 1.48 15.21
CA PHE A 171 13.63 1.73 15.49
C PHE A 171 14.26 2.80 14.60
N LYS A 172 13.87 2.89 13.32
CA LYS A 172 14.41 3.93 12.42
C LYS A 172 13.57 5.21 12.46
N ASP A 173 12.25 5.08 12.35
CA ASP A 173 11.32 6.21 12.25
C ASP A 173 10.58 6.45 13.58
N PHE A 174 11.21 6.12 14.71
CA PHE A 174 10.58 6.20 16.03
C PHE A 174 10.19 7.65 16.42
N ASP A 175 10.93 8.64 15.92
CA ASP A 175 10.60 10.06 16.12
C ASP A 175 9.23 10.42 15.54
N ALA A 176 8.85 9.80 14.41
CA ALA A 176 7.51 9.97 13.82
C ALA A 176 6.42 9.38 14.73
N TYR A 177 6.72 8.30 15.45
CA TYR A 177 5.81 7.75 16.45
C TYR A 177 5.70 8.65 17.68
N MET A 178 6.82 9.23 18.12
CA MET A 178 6.87 10.15 19.25
C MET A 178 6.23 11.51 18.97
N ALA A 179 6.03 11.89 17.71
CA ALA A 179 5.27 13.08 17.36
C ALA A 179 3.79 12.99 17.79
N GLN A 180 3.17 11.81 17.71
CA GLN A 180 1.78 11.58 18.13
C GLN A 180 1.56 10.19 18.77
N PRO A 181 2.12 9.95 19.97
CA PRO A 181 2.19 8.61 20.56
C PRO A 181 0.81 8.07 20.98
N ILE A 182 -0.08 8.94 21.48
CA ILE A 182 -1.43 8.54 21.92
C ILE A 182 -2.28 8.09 20.72
N SER A 183 -2.29 8.90 19.66
CA SER A 183 -3.00 8.59 18.42
C SER A 183 -2.46 7.32 17.76
N MET A 184 -1.13 7.22 17.59
CA MET A 184 -0.51 6.05 16.96
C MET A 184 -0.75 4.77 17.76
N THR A 185 -0.61 4.80 19.08
CA THR A 185 -0.89 3.62 19.93
C THR A 185 -2.34 3.18 19.79
N THR A 186 -3.28 4.14 19.80
CA THR A 186 -4.71 3.87 19.62
C THR A 186 -4.97 3.24 18.25
N ALA A 187 -4.36 3.79 17.19
CA ALA A 187 -4.46 3.24 15.83
C ALA A 187 -3.98 1.79 15.77
N ILE A 188 -2.78 1.51 16.29
CA ILE A 188 -2.17 0.18 16.27
C ILE A 188 -3.03 -0.82 17.04
N VAL A 189 -3.41 -0.50 18.28
CA VAL A 189 -4.20 -1.40 19.13
C VAL A 189 -5.55 -1.70 18.49
N LEU A 190 -6.27 -0.68 18.02
CA LEU A 190 -7.58 -0.87 17.40
C LEU A 190 -7.46 -1.67 16.10
N CYS A 191 -6.52 -1.35 15.21
CA CYS A 191 -6.31 -2.08 13.96
C CYS A 191 -5.95 -3.55 14.22
N VAL A 192 -5.12 -3.84 15.22
CA VAL A 192 -4.78 -5.23 15.58
C VAL A 192 -6.01 -5.97 16.11
N ILE A 193 -6.80 -5.33 16.99
CA ILE A 193 -8.02 -5.94 17.54
C ILE A 193 -9.06 -6.17 16.44
N THR A 194 -9.39 -5.18 15.64
CA THR A 194 -10.44 -5.31 14.62
C THR A 194 -10.07 -6.32 13.53
N THR A 195 -8.78 -6.42 13.18
CA THR A 195 -8.31 -7.28 12.09
C THR A 195 -8.06 -8.73 12.54
N PHE A 196 -7.39 -8.92 13.67
CA PHE A 196 -6.84 -10.23 14.06
C PHE A 196 -7.49 -10.86 15.30
N SER A 197 -8.27 -10.12 16.09
CA SER A 197 -8.84 -10.65 17.34
C SER A 197 -9.94 -11.69 17.09
N ASN A 198 -9.72 -12.92 17.58
CA ASN A 198 -10.73 -13.98 17.58
C ASN A 198 -11.96 -13.64 18.45
N PRO A 199 -11.82 -13.06 19.66
CA PRO A 199 -12.97 -12.56 20.43
C PRO A 199 -13.83 -11.57 19.64
N PHE A 200 -13.21 -10.63 18.93
CA PHE A 200 -13.93 -9.65 18.12
C PHE A 200 -14.69 -10.31 16.98
N LYS A 201 -14.07 -11.26 16.27
CA LYS A 201 -14.73 -12.06 15.23
C LYS A 201 -15.94 -12.85 15.76
N ARG A 202 -15.86 -13.39 16.99
CA ARG A 202 -17.00 -14.07 17.65
C ARG A 202 -18.12 -13.10 18.06
N LEU A 203 -17.80 -11.86 18.40
CA LEU A 203 -18.79 -10.85 18.73
C LEU A 203 -19.48 -10.28 17.48
N ALA A 204 -18.73 -10.18 16.39
CA ALA A 204 -19.22 -9.80 15.07
C ALA A 204 -20.28 -10.77 14.50
N THR A 205 -20.26 -12.06 14.88
CA THR A 205 -21.33 -13.00 14.47
C THR A 205 -22.62 -12.83 15.27
N LYS A 206 -22.54 -12.25 16.47
CA LYS A 206 -23.69 -12.08 17.37
C LYS A 206 -24.40 -10.73 17.22
N SER A 207 -23.77 -9.74 16.62
CA SER A 207 -24.29 -8.37 16.60
C SER A 207 -24.00 -7.66 15.28
N ARG A 208 -25.03 -6.96 14.76
CA ARG A 208 -24.95 -6.24 13.49
C ARG A 208 -23.90 -5.11 13.52
N VAL A 209 -23.73 -4.46 14.66
CA VAL A 209 -22.76 -3.37 14.85
C VAL A 209 -21.33 -3.88 14.72
N PHE A 210 -20.96 -4.94 15.44
CA PHE A 210 -19.60 -5.50 15.38
C PHE A 210 -19.34 -6.22 14.06
N SER A 211 -20.38 -6.75 13.40
CA SER A 211 -20.30 -7.27 12.03
C SER A 211 -19.89 -6.18 11.04
N VAL A 212 -20.55 -5.03 11.09
CA VAL A 212 -20.20 -3.88 10.25
C VAL A 212 -18.81 -3.36 10.61
N LEU A 213 -18.51 -3.16 11.90
CA LEU A 213 -17.20 -2.67 12.33
C LEU A 213 -16.04 -3.60 11.90
N GLY A 214 -16.24 -4.92 11.97
CA GLY A 214 -15.26 -5.90 11.50
C GLY A 214 -15.14 -5.96 9.98
N SER A 215 -16.22 -5.70 9.24
CA SER A 215 -16.18 -5.63 7.78
C SER A 215 -15.38 -4.43 7.25
N LEU A 216 -15.25 -3.37 8.06
CA LEU A 216 -14.53 -2.13 7.71
C LEU A 216 -13.00 -2.23 7.90
N GLY A 217 -12.50 -3.36 8.44
CA GLY A 217 -11.08 -3.66 8.56
C GLY A 217 -10.29 -2.64 9.41
N LEU A 218 -9.37 -1.92 8.76
CA LEU A 218 -8.50 -0.92 9.37
C LEU A 218 -9.17 0.45 9.58
N LEU A 219 -10.31 0.71 8.90
CA LEU A 219 -11.00 2.00 8.92
C LEU A 219 -11.33 2.49 10.35
N PRO A 220 -11.89 1.67 11.26
CA PRO A 220 -12.24 2.14 12.59
C PRO A 220 -11.02 2.61 13.39
N GLY A 221 -9.87 1.95 13.21
CA GLY A 221 -8.63 2.35 13.86
C GLY A 221 -8.14 3.71 13.38
N PHE A 222 -8.14 3.95 12.07
CA PHE A 222 -7.72 5.25 11.51
C PHE A 222 -8.65 6.40 11.92
N VAL A 223 -9.97 6.18 11.88
CA VAL A 223 -10.93 7.23 12.24
C VAL A 223 -10.82 7.60 13.72
N VAL A 224 -10.75 6.61 14.62
CA VAL A 224 -10.62 6.87 16.06
C VAL A 224 -9.28 7.53 16.37
N ALA A 225 -8.19 7.07 15.75
CA ALA A 225 -6.88 7.68 15.93
C ALA A 225 -6.85 9.14 15.45
N GLY A 226 -7.45 9.44 14.30
CA GLY A 226 -7.56 10.82 13.80
C GLY A 226 -8.34 11.74 14.74
N LEU A 227 -9.41 11.24 15.37
CA LEU A 227 -10.16 12.00 16.38
C LEU A 227 -9.35 12.21 17.66
N VAL A 228 -8.63 11.19 18.11
CA VAL A 228 -7.77 11.26 19.31
C VAL A 228 -6.56 12.17 19.09
N ALA A 229 -6.04 12.26 17.86
CA ALA A 229 -4.92 13.14 17.50
C ALA A 229 -5.23 14.64 17.62
N TYR A 230 -6.51 15.02 17.61
CA TYR A 230 -6.95 16.40 17.70
C TYR A 230 -7.00 16.93 19.15
N PHE A 231 -6.90 16.03 20.14
CA PHE A 231 -6.90 16.33 21.57
C PHE A 231 -5.53 16.05 22.19
#